data_AF-A0A1J3EVT2-F1
#
_entry.id   AF-A0A1J3EVT2-F1
#
_cell.length_a   1.000
_cell.length_b   1.000
_cell.length_c   1.000
_cell.angle_alpha   90.00
_cell.angle_beta   90.00
_cell.angle_gamma   90.00
#
_symmetry.space_group_name_H-M   'P 1'
#
loop_
_entity.id
_entity.type
_entity.pdbx_description
1 polymer ?
#
loop_
_entity_poly.entity_id
_entity_poly.type
_entity_poly.pdbx_seq_one_letter_code
_entity_poly.pdbx_strand_id
1 'polypeptide(L)'
;SLEDEKDSEHTASSVLRRVLSLFKNVRLGSDLTNFQVPPQLSQPKSQLQCYAEMIYSFSGKDLLGECSRRDSPVERLKSVVTWNISKLRPVLFGSPYNPILGETHHVSNGDINVLIEQVSHHPPVSALHATHAKENIDVTWVQYFSPKFRGAYLEIEVKGKRVMKLETRKETYHMKQPRLILRFPGPGAYWDGKSKIKCLETDLEAELHLNSGSFMERFKGNNRSIKGKIYESFSGNMLYEIFGHWDRTVMAKNMKTDEIEVIYDAKENITGLKAPIVKNLQEVMESESGLVWGEVTEGILKKDWERAGDAKRDLEEKQRESLRQRK
;
A
#
# COMPACT_ATOMS: atom_id res chain seq x y z
N SER A 1 21.57 22.46 12.60
CA SER A 1 23.00 22.85 12.66
C SER A 1 23.83 21.73 12.02
N LEU A 2 25.13 21.93 11.76
CA LEU A 2 26.04 20.87 11.28
C LEU A 2 26.17 19.66 12.24
N GLU A 3 25.59 19.76 13.44
CA GLU A 3 25.48 18.67 14.42
C GLU A 3 24.25 17.77 14.14
N ASP A 4 23.14 18.33 13.64
CA ASP A 4 21.95 17.56 13.25
C ASP A 4 22.20 16.65 12.03
N GLU A 5 23.06 17.08 11.10
CA GLU A 5 23.46 16.27 9.93
C GLU A 5 24.35 15.10 10.33
N LYS A 6 25.29 15.31 11.28
CA LYS A 6 26.18 14.25 11.79
C LYS A 6 25.43 13.18 12.58
N ASP A 7 24.45 13.57 13.39
CA ASP A 7 23.61 12.61 14.13
C ASP A 7 22.70 11.82 13.19
N SER A 8 22.22 12.43 12.10
CA SER A 8 21.41 11.73 11.08
C SER A 8 22.22 10.68 10.30
N GLU A 9 23.48 10.98 9.95
CA GLU A 9 24.38 10.05 9.25
C GLU A 9 24.86 8.90 10.15
N HIS A 10 25.21 9.19 11.41
CA HIS A 10 25.57 8.15 12.39
C HIS A 10 24.39 7.23 12.68
N THR A 11 23.17 7.78 12.80
CA THR A 11 21.95 7.01 12.99
C THR A 11 21.65 6.15 11.76
N ALA A 12 21.71 6.71 10.55
CA ALA A 12 21.48 5.97 9.30
C ALA A 12 22.49 4.83 9.10
N SER A 13 23.78 5.07 9.39
CA SER A 13 24.83 4.05 9.34
C SER A 13 24.62 2.92 10.36
N SER A 14 24.21 3.27 11.59
CA SER A 14 23.90 2.28 12.63
C SER A 14 22.67 1.43 12.28
N VAL A 15 21.64 2.05 11.69
CA VAL A 15 20.41 1.40 11.24
C VAL A 15 20.69 0.47 10.05
N LEU A 16 21.47 0.92 9.07
CA LEU A 16 21.91 0.09 7.94
C LEU A 16 22.69 -1.15 8.40
N ARG A 17 23.61 -1.01 9.36
CA ARG A 17 24.33 -2.17 9.93
C ARG A 17 23.37 -3.13 10.64
N ARG A 18 22.38 -2.63 11.38
CA ARG A 18 21.35 -3.46 12.05
C ARG A 18 20.49 -4.20 11.02
N VAL A 19 20.02 -3.52 9.98
CA VAL A 19 19.25 -4.14 8.88
C VAL A 19 20.08 -5.26 8.21
N LEU A 20 21.34 -5.00 7.89
CA LEU A 20 22.23 -6.01 7.29
C LEU A 20 22.45 -7.21 8.24
N SER A 21 22.55 -6.96 9.55
CA SER A 21 22.72 -8.04 10.54
C SER A 21 21.51 -8.97 10.62
N LEU A 22 20.29 -8.46 10.40
CA LEU A 22 19.06 -9.25 10.42
C LEU A 22 19.01 -10.28 9.29
N PHE A 23 19.60 -9.95 8.14
CA PHE A 23 19.62 -10.84 6.97
C PHE A 23 20.87 -11.71 6.87
N LYS A 24 21.83 -11.59 7.80
CA LYS A 24 23.12 -12.30 7.75
C LYS A 24 22.97 -13.82 7.64
N ASN A 25 21.93 -14.39 8.26
CA ASN A 25 21.67 -15.84 8.29
C ASN A 25 20.51 -16.26 7.37
N VAL A 26 19.97 -15.33 6.58
CA VAL A 26 18.84 -15.61 5.68
C VAL A 26 19.37 -16.14 4.35
N ARG A 27 18.92 -17.34 3.96
CA ARG A 27 19.33 -17.97 2.70
C ARG A 27 18.64 -17.30 1.51
N LEU A 28 19.30 -17.28 0.36
CA LEU A 28 18.69 -16.88 -0.91
C LEU A 28 17.42 -17.71 -1.17
N GLY A 29 16.33 -17.03 -1.53
CA GLY A 29 15.03 -17.63 -1.78
C GLY A 29 14.16 -17.85 -0.54
N SER A 30 14.66 -17.55 0.67
CA SER A 30 13.87 -17.71 1.91
C SER A 30 12.59 -16.89 1.86
N ASP A 31 11.49 -17.52 2.29
CA ASP A 31 10.23 -16.85 2.57
C ASP A 31 10.33 -16.11 3.92
N LEU A 32 10.07 -14.80 3.89
CA LEU A 32 10.16 -13.94 5.06
C LEU A 32 8.80 -13.55 5.64
N THR A 33 7.74 -14.28 5.29
CA THR A 33 6.37 -13.98 5.72
C THR A 33 6.24 -13.89 7.25
N ASN A 34 6.97 -14.75 7.98
CA ASN A 34 6.96 -14.77 9.45
C ASN A 34 8.23 -14.16 10.07
N PHE A 35 8.97 -13.34 9.31
CA PHE A 35 10.21 -12.74 9.81
C PHE A 35 9.91 -11.62 10.82
N GLN A 36 10.40 -11.77 12.05
CA GLN A 36 10.20 -10.76 13.10
C GLN A 36 11.17 -9.60 12.91
N VAL A 37 10.60 -8.42 12.69
CA VAL A 37 11.35 -7.16 12.60
C VAL A 37 11.48 -6.53 14.00
N PRO A 38 12.68 -6.03 14.39
CA PRO A 38 12.85 -5.30 15.65
C PRO A 38 12.04 -3.99 15.71
N PRO A 39 11.70 -3.49 16.92
CA PRO A 39 10.95 -2.24 17.08
C PRO A 39 11.60 -1.03 16.40
N GLN A 40 12.94 -0.95 16.38
CA GLN A 40 13.68 0.16 15.76
C GLN A 40 13.53 0.23 14.25
N LEU A 41 13.09 -0.85 13.62
CA LEU A 41 12.80 -0.94 12.18
C LEU A 41 11.29 -1.05 11.94
N SER A 42 10.46 -0.88 12.96
CA SER A 42 9.02 -0.91 12.86
C SER A 42 8.45 0.50 12.69
N GLN A 43 7.45 0.63 11.84
CA GLN A 43 6.61 1.82 11.77
C GLN A 43 5.55 1.75 12.88
N PRO A 44 5.17 2.89 13.49
CA PRO A 44 4.14 2.95 14.54
C PRO A 44 2.73 2.79 13.97
N LYS A 45 2.52 1.77 13.12
CA LYS A 45 1.26 1.45 12.43
C LYS A 45 1.17 -0.03 12.11
N SER A 46 -0.03 -0.57 12.26
CA SER A 46 -0.38 -1.90 11.74
C SER A 46 -0.48 -1.91 10.21
N GLN A 47 -0.19 -3.05 9.61
CA GLN A 47 -0.39 -3.25 8.18
C GLN A 47 -1.87 -3.05 7.78
N LEU A 48 -2.82 -3.29 8.68
CA LEU A 48 -4.24 -3.04 8.42
C LEU A 48 -4.52 -1.54 8.19
N GLN A 49 -3.90 -0.69 9.01
CA GLN A 49 -3.99 0.76 8.86
C GLN A 49 -3.36 1.22 7.54
N CYS A 50 -2.20 0.66 7.17
CA CYS A 50 -1.57 0.97 5.88
C CYS A 50 -2.47 0.62 4.68
N TYR A 51 -3.20 -0.50 4.74
CA TYR A 51 -4.15 -0.88 3.70
C TYR A 51 -5.37 0.04 3.65
N ALA A 52 -5.92 0.42 4.80
CA ALA A 52 -7.06 1.33 4.86
C ALA A 52 -6.69 2.73 4.33
N GLU A 53 -5.50 3.25 4.66
CA GLU A 53 -5.01 4.54 4.19
C GLU A 53 -4.93 4.63 2.65
N MET A 54 -4.75 3.51 1.95
CA MET A 54 -4.78 3.44 0.48
C MET A 54 -6.18 3.68 -0.10
N ILE A 55 -7.24 3.65 0.71
CA ILE A 55 -8.61 3.83 0.25
C ILE A 55 -9.09 5.28 0.41
N TYR A 56 -8.75 5.94 1.52
CA TYR A 56 -9.38 7.22 1.89
C TYR A 56 -8.43 8.42 2.00
N SER A 57 -7.12 8.21 2.05
CA SER A 57 -6.18 9.27 2.45
C SER A 57 -5.61 10.03 1.23
N PHE A 58 -6.37 10.97 0.66
CA PHE A 58 -5.98 11.69 -0.57
C PHE A 58 -6.03 13.22 -0.45
N SER A 59 -5.57 13.77 0.68
CA SER A 59 -5.52 15.23 0.89
C SER A 59 -6.85 15.96 0.66
N GLY A 60 -7.97 15.31 1.01
CA GLY A 60 -9.32 15.85 0.83
C GLY A 60 -9.94 15.61 -0.55
N LYS A 61 -9.23 14.97 -1.49
CA LYS A 61 -9.78 14.57 -2.78
C LYS A 61 -10.56 13.26 -2.67
N ASP A 62 -11.66 13.18 -3.40
CA ASP A 62 -12.48 11.99 -3.49
C ASP A 62 -12.18 11.19 -4.77
N LEU A 63 -10.99 10.62 -4.84
CA LEU A 63 -10.57 9.82 -6.00
C LEU A 63 -11.42 8.55 -6.18
N LEU A 64 -11.98 8.01 -5.09
CA LEU A 64 -12.82 6.81 -5.15
C LEU A 64 -14.17 7.15 -5.79
N GLY A 65 -14.86 8.21 -5.34
CA GLY A 65 -16.14 8.63 -5.91
C GLY A 65 -16.04 9.03 -7.39
N GLU A 66 -14.93 9.65 -7.80
CA GLU A 66 -14.66 9.98 -9.21
C GLU A 66 -14.70 8.76 -10.15
N CYS A 67 -14.49 7.55 -9.64
CA CYS A 67 -14.58 6.32 -10.44
C CYS A 67 -15.99 6.07 -11.00
N SER A 68 -17.05 6.54 -10.31
CA SER A 68 -18.45 6.31 -10.72
C SER A 68 -19.07 7.48 -11.49
N ARG A 69 -18.55 8.70 -11.29
CA ARG A 69 -19.16 9.95 -11.78
C ARG A 69 -19.07 10.16 -13.29
N ARG A 70 -18.12 9.52 -13.98
CA ARG A 70 -17.92 9.72 -15.42
C ARG A 70 -18.98 8.97 -16.24
N ASP A 71 -19.45 9.60 -17.32
CA ASP A 71 -20.54 9.03 -18.14
C ASP A 71 -20.09 7.96 -19.12
N SER A 72 -18.92 8.13 -19.74
CA SER A 72 -18.40 7.11 -20.66
C SER A 72 -17.64 6.01 -19.89
N PRO A 73 -17.73 4.74 -20.32
CA PRO A 73 -16.99 3.65 -19.68
C PRO A 73 -15.47 3.82 -19.68
N VAL A 74 -14.90 4.41 -20.74
CA VAL A 74 -13.46 4.65 -20.85
C VAL A 74 -12.98 5.72 -19.86
N GLU A 75 -13.77 6.77 -19.65
CA GLU A 75 -13.47 7.80 -18.67
C GLU A 75 -13.58 7.28 -17.24
N ARG A 76 -14.56 6.40 -16.95
CA ARG A 76 -14.62 5.69 -15.66
C ARG A 76 -13.40 4.80 -15.44
N LEU A 77 -13.00 4.00 -16.43
CA LEU A 77 -11.79 3.19 -16.32
C LEU A 77 -10.53 4.07 -16.11
N LYS A 78 -10.44 5.23 -16.76
CA LYS A 78 -9.36 6.20 -16.52
C LYS A 78 -9.36 6.71 -15.08
N SER A 79 -10.52 7.01 -14.49
CA SER A 79 -10.64 7.36 -13.07
C SER A 79 -10.24 6.20 -12.15
N VAL A 80 -10.62 4.95 -12.48
CA VAL A 80 -10.17 3.75 -11.74
C VAL A 80 -8.64 3.57 -11.84
N VAL A 81 -8.03 3.87 -12.99
CA VAL A 81 -6.58 3.90 -13.19
C VAL A 81 -5.94 4.98 -12.30
N THR A 82 -6.48 6.20 -12.28
CA THR A 82 -6.01 7.28 -11.41
C THR A 82 -6.06 6.89 -9.93
N TRP A 83 -7.19 6.34 -9.46
CA TRP A 83 -7.30 5.82 -8.10
C TRP A 83 -6.38 4.63 -7.84
N ASN A 84 -6.04 3.83 -8.85
CA ASN A 84 -5.07 2.76 -8.70
C ASN A 84 -3.64 3.30 -8.48
N ILE A 85 -3.25 4.32 -9.26
CA ILE A 85 -1.94 4.98 -9.20
C ILE A 85 -1.75 5.71 -7.87
N SER A 86 -2.77 6.38 -7.34
CA SER A 86 -2.66 7.15 -6.08
C SER A 86 -2.27 6.29 -4.86
N LYS A 87 -2.44 4.97 -4.96
CA LYS A 87 -2.04 3.99 -3.93
C LYS A 87 -0.56 3.62 -3.98
N LEU A 88 0.13 3.91 -5.07
CA LEU A 88 1.57 3.69 -5.25
C LEU A 88 2.37 4.74 -4.47
N ARG A 89 2.14 4.86 -3.15
CA ARG A 89 2.84 5.87 -2.35
C ARG A 89 4.32 5.51 -2.16
N PRO A 90 5.21 6.51 -1.99
CA PRO A 90 6.56 6.27 -1.52
C PRO A 90 6.53 5.52 -0.18
N VAL A 91 7.24 4.40 -0.10
CA VAL A 91 7.30 3.62 1.13
C VAL A 91 8.25 4.31 2.09
N LEU A 92 7.73 4.69 3.25
CA LEU A 92 8.51 5.24 4.35
C LEU A 92 9.45 4.16 4.92
N PHE A 93 10.53 4.59 5.56
CA PHE A 93 11.46 3.66 6.21
C PHE A 93 10.75 2.87 7.33
N GLY A 94 11.03 1.57 7.43
CA GLY A 94 10.48 0.66 8.44
C GLY A 94 9.33 -0.23 7.94
N SER A 95 9.10 -1.34 8.65
CA SER A 95 8.00 -2.29 8.39
C SER A 95 6.80 -1.95 9.26
N PRO A 96 5.56 -1.96 8.76
CA PRO A 96 4.40 -1.94 9.64
C PRO A 96 4.38 -3.17 10.55
N TYR A 97 3.61 -3.11 11.63
CA TYR A 97 3.36 -4.27 12.49
C TYR A 97 2.63 -5.36 11.70
N ASN A 98 3.05 -6.62 11.88
CA ASN A 98 2.35 -7.77 11.31
C ASN A 98 1.08 -8.02 12.14
N PRO A 99 -0.13 -7.90 11.57
CA PRO A 99 -1.35 -7.94 12.36
C PRO A 99 -1.57 -9.29 13.05
N ILE A 100 -2.15 -9.25 14.25
CA ILE A 100 -2.55 -10.46 14.96
C ILE A 100 -3.86 -11.02 14.37
N LEU A 101 -4.12 -12.32 14.55
CA LEU A 101 -5.37 -12.94 14.08
C LEU A 101 -6.60 -12.30 14.75
N GLY A 102 -7.56 -11.83 13.96
CA GLY A 102 -8.76 -11.14 14.44
C GLY A 102 -8.54 -9.66 14.76
N GLU A 103 -7.34 -9.11 14.50
CA GLU A 103 -7.13 -7.67 14.53
C GLU A 103 -8.01 -6.99 13.48
N THR A 104 -8.56 -5.84 13.82
CA THR A 104 -9.49 -5.06 13.00
C THR A 104 -9.02 -3.61 12.89
N HIS A 105 -9.41 -2.91 11.84
CA HIS A 105 -9.30 -1.46 11.77
C HIS A 105 -10.51 -0.89 11.02
N HIS A 106 -11.07 0.20 11.54
CA HIS A 106 -12.25 0.84 10.97
C HIS A 106 -12.06 2.35 10.87
N VAL A 107 -12.39 2.92 9.70
CA VAL A 107 -12.31 4.37 9.46
C VAL A 107 -13.45 4.83 8.56
N SER A 108 -14.06 5.95 8.95
CA SER A 108 -14.96 6.74 8.09
C SER A 108 -14.31 8.08 7.75
N ASN A 109 -14.26 8.43 6.46
CA ASN A 109 -13.75 9.69 5.97
C ASN A 109 -14.66 10.25 4.86
N GLY A 110 -15.48 11.23 5.19
CA GLY A 110 -16.52 11.71 4.29
C GLY A 110 -17.52 10.60 3.97
N ASP A 111 -17.77 10.36 2.69
CA ASP A 111 -18.65 9.30 2.20
C ASP A 111 -18.00 7.90 2.17
N ILE A 112 -16.70 7.82 2.47
CA ILE A 112 -15.91 6.58 2.41
C ILE A 112 -15.91 5.90 3.79
N ASN A 113 -16.28 4.64 3.84
CA ASN A 113 -16.14 3.79 5.03
C ASN A 113 -15.23 2.61 4.71
N VAL A 114 -14.35 2.25 5.63
CA VAL A 114 -13.40 1.13 5.47
C VAL A 114 -13.45 0.27 6.72
N LEU A 115 -13.65 -1.02 6.53
CA LEU A 115 -13.45 -2.06 7.53
C LEU A 115 -12.41 -3.04 7.01
N ILE A 116 -11.44 -3.38 7.85
CA ILE A 116 -10.43 -4.38 7.51
C ILE A 116 -10.15 -5.27 8.71
N GLU A 117 -9.97 -6.56 8.46
CA GLU A 117 -9.67 -7.58 9.47
C GLU A 117 -8.51 -8.48 9.01
N GLN A 118 -7.67 -8.91 9.95
CA GLN A 118 -6.72 -9.99 9.75
C GLN A 118 -7.40 -11.36 9.94
N VAL A 119 -7.85 -11.95 8.83
CA VAL A 119 -8.65 -13.19 8.82
C VAL A 119 -7.82 -14.47 8.88
N SER A 120 -6.50 -14.37 8.67
CA SER A 120 -5.56 -15.49 8.84
C SER A 120 -4.20 -14.96 9.24
N HIS A 121 -3.45 -15.70 10.07
CA HIS A 121 -2.08 -15.33 10.46
C HIS A 121 -1.01 -16.23 9.82
N HIS A 122 -1.34 -17.48 9.50
CA HIS A 122 -0.42 -18.42 8.83
C HIS A 122 -1.15 -19.15 7.68
N PRO A 123 -1.10 -18.63 6.44
CA PRO A 123 -0.41 -17.40 6.01
C PRO A 123 -1.16 -16.12 6.46
N PRO A 124 -0.50 -14.95 6.51
CA PRO A 124 -1.11 -13.71 6.98
C PRO A 124 -2.03 -13.11 5.90
N VAL A 125 -3.34 -13.28 6.02
CA VAL A 125 -4.33 -12.76 5.06
C VAL A 125 -5.18 -11.68 5.74
N SER A 126 -5.31 -10.53 5.07
CA SER A 126 -6.20 -9.45 5.48
C SER A 126 -7.37 -9.32 4.50
N ALA A 127 -8.57 -9.17 5.03
CA ALA A 127 -9.79 -8.92 4.27
C ALA A 127 -10.26 -7.48 4.53
N LEU A 128 -10.34 -6.67 3.49
CA LEU A 128 -10.80 -5.28 3.51
C LEU A 128 -12.09 -5.16 2.71
N HIS A 129 -13.09 -4.51 3.29
CA HIS A 129 -14.27 -4.02 2.60
C HIS A 129 -14.36 -2.52 2.80
N ALA A 130 -14.54 -1.78 1.71
CA ALA A 130 -14.76 -0.35 1.76
C ALA A 130 -15.94 0.03 0.88
N THR A 131 -16.69 1.03 1.32
CA THR A 131 -17.85 1.54 0.62
C THR A 131 -17.72 3.04 0.38
N HIS A 132 -18.35 3.53 -0.69
CA HIS A 132 -18.63 4.95 -0.89
C HIS A 132 -20.14 5.16 -0.88
N ALA A 133 -20.68 5.72 0.21
CA ALA A 133 -22.12 5.77 0.47
C ALA A 133 -22.89 6.55 -0.61
N LYS A 134 -22.36 7.70 -1.05
CA LYS A 134 -23.01 8.57 -2.04
C LYS A 134 -23.00 8.03 -3.47
N GLU A 135 -21.86 7.51 -3.93
CA GLU A 135 -21.68 7.04 -5.31
C GLU A 135 -22.00 5.55 -5.50
N ASN A 136 -22.37 4.85 -4.41
CA ASN A 136 -22.68 3.43 -4.33
C ASN A 136 -21.56 2.56 -4.92
N ILE A 137 -20.38 2.65 -4.31
CA ILE A 137 -19.18 1.90 -4.71
C ILE A 137 -18.82 0.90 -3.63
N ASP A 138 -18.52 -0.33 -4.02
CA ASP A 138 -18.02 -1.39 -3.16
C ASP A 138 -16.60 -1.79 -3.56
N VAL A 139 -15.68 -1.83 -2.60
CA VAL A 139 -14.30 -2.29 -2.80
C VAL A 139 -14.03 -3.45 -1.87
N THR A 140 -13.60 -4.58 -2.41
CA THR A 140 -13.26 -5.78 -1.64
C THR A 140 -11.85 -6.24 -1.97
N TRP A 141 -10.98 -6.26 -0.96
CA TRP A 141 -9.66 -6.86 -1.06
C TRP A 141 -9.56 -8.05 -0.11
N VAL A 142 -9.03 -9.16 -0.59
CA VAL A 142 -8.59 -10.28 0.25
C VAL A 142 -7.18 -10.59 -0.19
N GLN A 143 -6.20 -10.11 0.56
CA GLN A 143 -4.81 -10.06 0.10
C GLN A 143 -3.79 -10.38 1.19
N TYR A 144 -2.60 -10.73 0.74
CA TYR A 144 -1.44 -10.98 1.58
C TYR A 144 -0.14 -10.67 0.82
N PHE A 145 0.93 -10.41 1.55
CA PHE A 145 2.26 -10.24 0.98
C PHE A 145 3.04 -11.57 1.00
N SER A 146 3.80 -11.81 -0.06
CA SER A 146 4.69 -12.98 -0.18
C SER A 146 6.13 -12.46 -0.40
N PRO A 147 6.85 -12.13 0.69
CA PRO A 147 8.22 -11.61 0.64
C PRO A 147 9.26 -12.72 0.41
N LYS A 148 10.09 -12.58 -0.62
CA LYS A 148 11.17 -13.50 -1.00
C LYS A 148 12.52 -12.81 -1.00
N PHE A 149 13.44 -13.30 -0.16
CA PHE A 149 14.79 -12.74 -0.10
C PHE A 149 15.63 -13.14 -1.32
N ARG A 150 16.21 -12.17 -2.01
CA ARG A 150 17.06 -12.36 -3.21
C ARG A 150 18.51 -11.91 -2.97
N GLY A 151 18.92 -11.79 -1.72
CA GLY A 151 20.28 -11.38 -1.34
C GLY A 151 20.39 -9.87 -1.25
N ALA A 152 20.60 -9.21 -2.39
CA ALA A 152 20.74 -7.75 -2.44
C ALA A 152 19.39 -7.00 -2.33
N TYR A 153 18.27 -7.72 -2.40
CA TYR A 153 16.93 -7.14 -2.29
C TYR A 153 15.90 -8.17 -1.79
N LEU A 154 14.78 -7.67 -1.32
CA LEU A 154 13.57 -8.40 -0.96
C LEU A 154 12.52 -8.11 -2.04
N GLU A 155 11.99 -9.17 -2.63
CA GLU A 155 10.88 -9.11 -3.58
C GLU A 155 9.58 -9.41 -2.84
N ILE A 156 8.65 -8.46 -2.79
CA ILE A 156 7.36 -8.61 -2.12
C ILE A 156 6.25 -8.62 -3.17
N GLU A 157 5.73 -9.81 -3.44
CA GLU A 157 4.53 -9.96 -4.27
C GLU A 157 3.28 -9.69 -3.45
N VAL A 158 2.32 -8.97 -4.04
CA VAL A 158 0.98 -8.81 -3.47
C VAL A 158 0.07 -9.86 -4.09
N LYS A 159 -0.40 -10.80 -3.28
CA LYS A 159 -1.27 -11.90 -3.71
C LYS A 159 -2.68 -11.70 -3.19
N GLY A 160 -3.63 -12.34 -3.86
CA GLY A 160 -5.04 -12.31 -3.50
C GLY A 160 -5.90 -11.57 -4.53
N LYS A 161 -7.12 -11.25 -4.11
CA LYS A 161 -8.17 -10.68 -4.97
C LYS A 161 -8.44 -9.23 -4.61
N ARG A 162 -8.56 -8.35 -5.61
CA ARG A 162 -8.96 -6.95 -5.44
C ARG A 162 -10.04 -6.63 -6.46
N VAL A 163 -11.21 -6.30 -5.96
CA VAL A 163 -12.39 -5.98 -6.76
C VAL A 163 -12.92 -4.61 -6.37
N MET A 164 -13.35 -3.84 -7.35
CA MET A 164 -14.20 -2.67 -7.17
C MET A 164 -15.48 -2.90 -7.97
N LYS A 165 -16.63 -2.58 -7.40
CA LYS A 165 -17.92 -2.56 -8.07
C LYS A 165 -18.47 -1.14 -8.04
N LEU A 166 -18.86 -0.64 -9.19
CA LEU A 166 -19.62 0.58 -9.34
C LEU A 166 -21.09 0.18 -9.48
N GLU A 167 -21.81 0.05 -8.37
CA GLU A 167 -23.14 -0.57 -8.36
C GLU A 167 -24.13 0.21 -9.25
N THR A 168 -24.08 1.54 -9.22
CA THR A 168 -24.88 2.43 -10.08
C THR A 168 -24.62 2.20 -11.57
N ARG A 169 -23.38 1.86 -11.94
CA ARG A 169 -22.95 1.63 -13.32
C ARG A 169 -23.03 0.16 -13.74
N LYS A 170 -23.25 -0.75 -12.79
CA LYS A 170 -23.20 -2.22 -12.96
C LYS A 170 -21.88 -2.69 -13.58
N GLU A 171 -20.78 -2.11 -13.11
CA GLU A 171 -19.42 -2.42 -13.59
C GLU A 171 -18.58 -3.02 -12.47
N THR A 172 -17.85 -4.09 -12.79
CA THR A 172 -16.94 -4.81 -11.90
C THR A 172 -15.52 -4.72 -12.43
N TYR A 173 -14.63 -4.12 -11.64
CA TYR A 173 -13.22 -3.98 -11.95
C TYR A 173 -12.38 -4.98 -11.15
N HIS A 174 -11.65 -5.84 -11.86
CA HIS A 174 -10.61 -6.69 -11.30
C HIS A 174 -9.25 -6.02 -11.44
N MET A 175 -8.54 -5.88 -10.33
CA MET A 175 -7.25 -5.18 -10.27
C MET A 175 -6.14 -6.11 -9.77
N LYS A 176 -5.00 -6.07 -10.45
CA LYS A 176 -3.74 -6.62 -9.95
C LYS A 176 -2.86 -5.48 -9.43
N GLN A 177 -1.95 -5.80 -8.52
CA GLN A 177 -0.99 -4.84 -7.98
C GLN A 177 0.43 -5.22 -8.44
N PRO A 178 1.30 -4.25 -8.73
CA PRO A 178 2.72 -4.50 -8.93
C PRO A 178 3.38 -5.09 -7.68
N ARG A 179 4.56 -5.68 -7.85
CA ARG A 179 5.40 -6.11 -6.73
C ARG A 179 6.13 -4.92 -6.14
N LEU A 180 6.49 -5.02 -4.87
CA LEU A 180 7.35 -4.06 -4.18
C LEU A 180 8.75 -4.67 -4.03
N ILE A 181 9.79 -3.91 -4.36
CA ILE A 181 11.18 -4.32 -4.19
C ILE A 181 11.82 -3.44 -3.12
N LEU A 182 12.38 -4.05 -2.07
CA LEU A 182 13.18 -3.36 -1.05
C LEU A 182 14.65 -3.75 -1.22
N ARG A 183 15.55 -2.78 -1.38
CA ARG A 183 16.97 -3.05 -1.64
C ARG A 183 17.84 -2.83 -0.39
N PHE A 184 18.88 -3.66 -0.22
CA PHE A 184 19.87 -3.53 0.85
C PHE A 184 21.29 -3.84 0.33
N PRO A 185 22.34 -3.05 0.65
CA PRO A 185 22.30 -1.70 1.23
C PRO A 185 21.91 -0.64 0.18
N GLY A 186 21.35 0.48 0.63
CA GLY A 186 21.03 1.63 -0.23
C GLY A 186 19.54 1.99 -0.26
N PRO A 187 19.19 3.18 -0.78
CA PRO A 187 17.87 3.74 -0.58
C PRO A 187 16.86 3.11 -1.52
N GLY A 188 15.77 2.64 -0.93
CA GLY A 188 14.46 2.70 -1.55
C GLY A 188 13.73 1.36 -1.59
N ALA A 189 12.48 1.41 -1.17
CA ALA A 189 11.48 0.51 -1.71
C ALA A 189 10.87 1.14 -2.96
N TYR A 190 10.61 0.34 -3.99
CA TYR A 190 10.01 0.82 -5.23
C TYR A 190 9.04 -0.22 -5.80
N TRP A 191 7.97 0.29 -6.41
CA TRP A 191 7.01 -0.52 -7.14
C TRP A 191 7.59 -0.92 -8.50
N ASP A 192 7.43 -2.18 -8.87
CA ASP A 192 8.02 -2.75 -10.08
C ASP A 192 7.07 -3.76 -10.74
N GLY A 193 7.13 -3.85 -12.06
CA GLY A 193 6.37 -4.83 -12.84
C GLY A 193 5.03 -4.31 -13.35
N LYS A 194 4.19 -5.26 -13.78
CA LYS A 194 2.92 -4.96 -14.45
C LYS A 194 1.74 -4.90 -13.47
N SER A 195 0.91 -3.88 -13.62
CA SER A 195 -0.42 -3.76 -13.03
C SER A 195 -1.45 -3.91 -14.14
N LYS A 196 -2.55 -4.61 -13.88
CA LYS A 196 -3.64 -4.79 -14.85
C LYS A 196 -4.97 -4.51 -14.19
N ILE A 197 -5.82 -3.73 -14.85
CA ILE A 197 -7.17 -3.40 -14.43
C ILE A 197 -8.11 -3.82 -15.56
N LYS A 198 -9.12 -4.63 -15.25
CA LYS A 198 -10.08 -5.12 -16.23
C LYS A 198 -11.49 -4.84 -15.74
N CYS A 199 -12.31 -4.21 -16.57
CA CYS A 199 -13.76 -4.21 -16.39
C CYS A 199 -14.33 -5.52 -16.96
N LEU A 200 -15.25 -6.18 -16.25
CA LEU A 200 -15.78 -7.48 -16.70
C LEU A 200 -16.94 -7.35 -17.70
N GLU A 201 -17.70 -6.27 -17.58
CA GLU A 201 -18.92 -6.00 -18.35
C GLU A 201 -18.65 -5.16 -19.61
N THR A 202 -17.44 -4.65 -19.77
CA THR A 202 -17.01 -3.88 -20.95
C THR A 202 -15.80 -4.54 -21.58
N ASP A 203 -15.47 -4.13 -22.81
CA ASP A 203 -14.25 -4.59 -23.49
C ASP A 203 -12.97 -3.86 -23.00
N LEU A 204 -13.06 -3.08 -21.92
CA LEU A 204 -11.99 -2.16 -21.56
C LEU A 204 -11.02 -2.76 -20.53
N GLU A 205 -9.73 -2.66 -20.85
CA GLU A 205 -8.62 -3.04 -19.99
C GLU A 205 -7.57 -1.92 -19.92
N ALA A 206 -6.90 -1.83 -18.78
CA ALA A 206 -5.72 -1.00 -18.60
C ALA A 206 -4.53 -1.86 -18.18
N GLU A 207 -3.37 -1.62 -18.78
CA GLU A 207 -2.10 -2.24 -18.42
C GLU A 207 -1.09 -1.14 -18.10
N LEU A 208 -0.54 -1.16 -16.89
CA LEU A 208 0.48 -0.22 -16.40
C LEU A 208 1.78 -0.97 -16.10
N HIS A 209 2.90 -0.38 -16.45
CA HIS A 209 4.25 -0.91 -16.29
C HIS A 209 5.03 0.09 -15.46
N LEU A 210 5.45 -0.38 -14.29
CA LEU A 210 6.25 0.40 -13.35
C LEU A 210 7.69 0.02 -13.55
N ASN A 211 8.46 0.98 -14.05
CA ASN A 211 9.87 0.79 -14.34
C ASN A 211 10.69 1.46 -13.25
N SER A 212 11.33 0.61 -12.45
CA SER A 212 12.26 1.01 -11.40
C SER A 212 13.65 1.40 -11.90
N GLY A 213 13.87 1.33 -13.23
CA GLY A 213 15.11 1.69 -13.93
C GLY A 213 16.30 0.77 -13.61
N SER A 214 17.32 0.82 -14.46
CA SER A 214 18.65 0.26 -14.18
C SER A 214 19.37 1.06 -13.07
N PHE A 215 20.45 0.52 -12.49
CA PHE A 215 21.21 1.20 -11.43
C PHE A 215 21.57 2.65 -11.82
N MET A 216 22.02 2.87 -13.05
CA MET A 216 22.41 4.20 -13.56
C MET A 216 21.22 5.16 -13.72
N GLU A 217 20.06 4.67 -14.15
CA GLU A 217 18.83 5.48 -14.28
C GLU A 217 18.27 5.88 -12.91
N ARG A 218 18.53 5.08 -11.87
CA ARG A 218 18.14 5.42 -10.50
C ARG A 218 18.94 6.61 -9.95
N PHE A 219 20.24 6.72 -10.25
CA PHE A 219 21.04 7.89 -9.88
C PHE A 219 20.59 9.17 -10.59
N LYS A 220 19.96 9.03 -11.77
CA LYS A 220 19.36 10.15 -12.51
C LYS A 220 17.93 10.50 -12.05
N GLY A 221 17.42 9.86 -11.00
CA GLY A 221 16.09 10.14 -10.45
C GLY A 221 14.90 9.61 -11.27
N ASN A 222 15.13 8.65 -12.18
CA ASN A 222 14.12 8.09 -13.08
C ASN A 222 13.52 6.75 -12.59
N ASN A 223 13.59 6.48 -11.28
CA ASN A 223 13.30 5.17 -10.67
C ASN A 223 11.80 4.94 -10.33
N ARG A 224 10.92 5.81 -10.82
CA ARG A 224 9.48 5.84 -10.50
C ARG A 224 8.63 6.14 -11.73
N SER A 225 9.16 5.83 -12.90
CA SER A 225 8.44 6.02 -14.15
C SER A 225 7.30 5.00 -14.27
N ILE A 226 6.20 5.46 -14.86
CA ILE A 226 5.06 4.63 -15.23
C ILE A 226 4.83 4.80 -16.73
N LYS A 227 4.59 3.68 -17.40
CA LYS A 227 4.12 3.63 -18.80
C LYS A 227 2.95 2.68 -18.87
N GLY A 228 1.98 2.92 -19.71
CA GLY A 228 0.81 2.07 -19.77
C GLY A 228 -0.14 2.48 -20.87
N LYS A 229 -1.28 1.80 -20.89
CA LYS A 229 -2.32 2.02 -21.90
C LYS A 229 -3.68 1.63 -21.36
N ILE A 230 -4.71 2.30 -21.87
CA ILE A 230 -6.11 1.87 -21.83
C ILE A 230 -6.48 1.41 -23.24
N TYR A 231 -7.05 0.22 -23.37
CA TYR A 231 -7.32 -0.40 -24.66
C TYR A 231 -8.57 -1.28 -24.63
N GLU A 232 -9.10 -1.55 -25.82
CA GLU A 232 -10.16 -2.54 -26.07
C GLU A 232 -9.55 -3.94 -26.15
N SER A 233 -10.06 -4.89 -25.38
CA SER A 233 -9.46 -6.21 -25.19
C SER A 233 -9.62 -7.09 -26.42
N PHE A 234 -10.73 -6.99 -27.14
CA PHE A 234 -10.98 -7.76 -28.36
C PHE A 234 -10.16 -7.24 -29.55
N SER A 235 -10.17 -5.93 -29.79
CA SER A 235 -9.51 -5.33 -30.95
C SER A 235 -8.02 -5.06 -30.70
N GLY A 236 -7.59 -4.94 -29.44
CA GLY A 236 -6.27 -4.46 -29.06
C GLY A 236 -6.06 -2.96 -29.32
N ASN A 237 -7.11 -2.25 -29.75
CA ASN A 237 -7.05 -0.83 -30.08
C ASN A 237 -6.73 0.01 -28.84
N MET A 238 -5.67 0.80 -28.92
CA MET A 238 -5.25 1.68 -27.83
C MET A 238 -6.07 2.95 -27.84
N LEU A 239 -6.78 3.22 -26.76
CA LEU A 239 -7.61 4.41 -26.58
C LEU A 239 -6.82 5.53 -25.90
N TYR A 240 -6.03 5.19 -24.89
CA TYR A 240 -5.15 6.12 -24.19
C TYR A 240 -3.76 5.54 -23.97
N GLU A 241 -2.73 6.36 -24.15
CA GLU A 241 -1.39 6.12 -23.64
C GLU A 241 -1.22 6.77 -22.27
N ILE A 242 -0.73 6.03 -21.27
CA ILE A 242 -0.49 6.52 -19.90
C ILE A 242 1.01 6.63 -19.68
N PHE A 243 1.50 7.78 -19.22
CA PHE A 243 2.93 7.98 -18.98
C PHE A 243 3.21 9.04 -17.93
N GLY A 244 4.40 8.96 -17.31
CA GLY A 244 4.88 9.96 -16.36
C GLY A 244 5.57 9.31 -15.16
N HIS A 245 5.37 9.90 -13.99
CA HIS A 245 5.98 9.46 -12.73
C HIS A 245 4.91 9.38 -11.63
N TRP A 246 4.76 8.20 -11.02
CA TRP A 246 3.70 7.97 -10.02
C TRP A 246 3.91 8.75 -8.71
N ASP A 247 5.11 9.28 -8.46
CA ASP A 247 5.42 10.15 -7.32
C ASP A 247 5.40 11.64 -7.67
N ARG A 248 5.09 12.00 -8.92
CA ARG A 248 4.98 13.38 -9.40
C ARG A 248 3.67 13.51 -10.18
N THR A 249 3.74 13.49 -11.50
CA THR A 249 2.59 13.70 -12.37
C THR A 249 2.48 12.53 -13.34
N VAL A 250 1.25 12.04 -13.54
CA VAL A 250 0.92 11.06 -14.56
C VAL A 250 -0.08 11.67 -15.52
N MET A 251 0.18 11.48 -16.82
CA MET A 251 -0.62 12.00 -17.92
C MET A 251 -1.27 10.87 -18.70
N ALA A 252 -2.38 11.18 -19.34
CA ALA A 252 -3.02 10.35 -20.35
C ALA A 252 -3.08 11.11 -21.67
N LYS A 253 -2.65 10.47 -22.76
CA LYS A 253 -2.81 10.98 -24.12
C LYS A 253 -3.94 10.22 -24.80
N ASN A 254 -4.94 10.93 -25.31
CA ASN A 254 -6.01 10.36 -26.11
C ASN A 254 -5.48 10.04 -27.51
N MET A 255 -5.58 8.77 -27.94
CA MET A 255 -4.99 8.33 -29.22
C MET A 255 -5.78 8.76 -30.45
N LYS A 256 -7.01 9.28 -30.27
CA LYS A 256 -7.85 9.79 -31.35
C LYS A 256 -7.71 11.29 -31.56
N THR A 257 -7.58 12.07 -30.48
CA THR A 257 -7.50 13.53 -30.53
C THR A 257 -6.09 14.09 -30.34
N ASP A 258 -5.13 13.25 -29.95
CA ASP A 258 -3.78 13.62 -29.52
C ASP A 258 -3.73 14.55 -28.29
N GLU A 259 -4.87 14.83 -27.65
CA GLU A 259 -4.96 15.64 -26.44
C GLU A 259 -4.29 14.93 -25.26
N ILE A 260 -3.56 15.70 -24.45
CA ILE A 260 -2.86 15.23 -23.26
C ILE A 260 -3.47 15.91 -22.04
N GLU A 261 -3.83 15.12 -21.03
CA GLU A 261 -4.34 15.61 -19.76
C GLU A 261 -3.53 15.05 -18.59
N VAL A 262 -3.48 15.79 -17.49
CA VAL A 262 -2.93 15.31 -16.22
C VAL A 262 -4.02 14.52 -15.50
N ILE A 263 -3.82 13.22 -15.33
CA ILE A 263 -4.78 12.34 -14.65
C ILE A 263 -4.46 12.13 -13.17
N TYR A 264 -3.23 12.43 -12.74
CA TYR A 264 -2.81 12.32 -11.35
C TYR A 264 -1.64 13.27 -11.05
N ASP A 265 -1.73 13.95 -9.90
CA ASP A 265 -0.66 14.75 -9.32
C ASP A 265 -0.43 14.34 -7.86
N ALA A 266 0.75 13.79 -7.57
CA ALA A 266 1.12 13.33 -6.25
C ALA A 266 1.15 14.47 -5.23
N LYS A 267 1.69 15.64 -5.58
CA LYS A 267 1.76 16.76 -4.64
C LYS A 267 0.37 17.13 -4.13
N GLU A 268 -0.64 17.11 -4.99
CA GLU A 268 -2.01 17.41 -4.62
C GLU A 268 -2.73 16.30 -3.84
N ASN A 269 -2.25 15.05 -3.92
CA ASN A 269 -2.94 13.88 -3.35
C ASN A 269 -2.25 13.30 -2.11
N ILE A 270 -0.95 13.54 -1.91
CA ILE A 270 -0.18 12.97 -0.80
C ILE A 270 0.45 14.01 0.14
N THR A 271 0.29 15.31 -0.13
CA THR A 271 0.78 16.37 0.76
C THR A 271 -0.26 16.72 1.83
N GLY A 272 0.16 16.82 3.09
CA GLY A 272 -0.73 17.25 4.17
C GLY A 272 -1.79 16.21 4.56
N LEU A 273 -1.50 14.92 4.36
CA LEU A 273 -2.37 13.84 4.82
C LEU A 273 -2.57 13.94 6.33
N LYS A 274 -3.84 13.85 6.76
CA LYS A 274 -4.22 13.85 8.17
C LYS A 274 -4.56 12.44 8.62
N ALA A 275 -4.08 12.06 9.79
CA ALA A 275 -4.53 10.85 10.44
C ALA A 275 -6.00 11.01 10.85
N PRO A 276 -6.83 9.98 10.71
CA PRO A 276 -8.18 10.00 11.28
C PRO A 276 -8.08 10.12 12.81
N ILE A 277 -9.08 10.79 13.41
CA ILE A 277 -9.17 10.99 14.86
C ILE A 277 -10.28 10.10 15.39
N VAL A 278 -10.01 9.41 16.50
CA VAL A 278 -11.02 8.62 17.22
C VAL A 278 -12.08 9.58 17.76
N LYS A 279 -13.33 9.41 17.31
CA LYS A 279 -14.45 10.25 17.75
C LYS A 279 -15.12 9.74 19.01
N ASN A 280 -15.27 8.42 19.14
CA ASN A 280 -15.87 7.78 20.31
C ASN A 280 -14.96 6.62 20.76
N LEU A 281 -14.22 6.82 21.84
CA LEU A 281 -13.31 5.81 22.37
C LEU A 281 -14.06 4.58 22.93
N GLN A 282 -15.29 4.76 23.41
CA GLN A 282 -16.08 3.67 24.01
C GLN A 282 -16.58 2.65 22.99
N GLU A 283 -16.69 3.04 21.72
CA GLU A 283 -17.08 2.17 20.61
C GLU A 283 -15.87 1.44 19.98
N VAL A 284 -14.65 1.80 20.36
CA VAL A 284 -13.44 1.15 19.83
C VAL A 284 -13.30 -0.22 20.47
N MET A 285 -13.39 -1.26 19.64
CA MET A 285 -13.23 -2.65 20.07
C MET A 285 -11.77 -2.92 20.48
N GLU A 286 -11.55 -3.85 21.41
CA GLU A 286 -10.21 -4.29 21.82
C GLU A 286 -9.38 -4.85 20.65
N SER A 287 -10.05 -5.36 19.60
CA SER A 287 -9.43 -5.83 18.37
C SER A 287 -8.93 -4.70 17.46
N GLU A 288 -9.21 -3.43 17.76
CA GLU A 288 -8.81 -2.31 16.89
C GLU A 288 -7.29 -2.11 16.91
N SER A 289 -6.67 -1.98 15.73
CA SER A 289 -5.22 -1.88 15.55
C SER A 289 -4.53 -0.85 16.45
N GLY A 290 -5.14 0.32 16.66
CA GLY A 290 -4.62 1.38 17.51
C GLY A 290 -4.60 1.02 19.00
N LEU A 291 -5.53 0.19 19.47
CA LEU A 291 -5.51 -0.37 20.83
C LEU A 291 -4.55 -1.55 20.93
N VAL A 292 -4.63 -2.51 20.01
CA VAL A 292 -3.78 -3.71 19.98
C VAL A 292 -2.30 -3.35 20.02
N TRP A 293 -1.88 -2.36 19.22
CA TRP A 293 -0.48 -1.93 19.11
C TRP A 293 -0.17 -0.67 19.91
N GLY A 294 -1.07 -0.22 20.79
CA GLY A 294 -0.98 1.05 21.50
C GLY A 294 0.30 1.21 22.32
N GLU A 295 0.64 0.21 23.14
CA GLU A 295 1.85 0.24 23.99
C GLU A 295 3.15 0.20 23.16
N VAL A 296 3.18 -0.62 22.12
CA VAL A 296 4.32 -0.70 21.20
C VAL A 296 4.51 0.64 20.48
N THR A 297 3.42 1.24 20.02
CA THR A 297 3.40 2.54 19.36
C THR A 297 3.88 3.64 20.30
N GLU A 298 3.39 3.67 21.54
CA GLU A 298 3.81 4.65 22.55
C GLU A 298 5.32 4.55 22.82
N GLY A 299 5.84 3.34 23.00
CA GLY A 299 7.28 3.10 23.20
C GLY A 299 8.12 3.58 22.02
N ILE A 300 7.73 3.25 20.78
CA ILE A 300 8.42 3.72 19.57
C ILE A 300 8.41 5.25 19.48
N LEU A 301 7.26 5.90 19.69
CA LEU A 301 7.13 7.35 19.60
C LEU A 301 7.96 8.08 20.67
N LYS A 302 8.07 7.51 21.87
CA LYS A 302 8.92 8.01 22.96
C LYS A 302 10.40 7.61 22.83
N LYS A 303 10.76 6.83 21.81
CA LYS A 303 12.09 6.22 21.62
C LYS A 303 12.53 5.33 22.79
N ASP A 304 11.56 4.78 23.53
CA ASP A 304 11.77 3.78 24.57
C ASP A 304 11.74 2.39 23.93
N TRP A 305 12.89 1.98 23.41
CA TRP A 305 13.02 0.75 22.63
C TRP A 305 12.91 -0.53 23.45
N GLU A 306 13.24 -0.47 24.73
CA GLU A 306 13.10 -1.60 25.65
C GLU A 306 11.62 -1.87 25.90
N ARG A 307 10.88 -0.84 26.32
CA ARG A 307 9.43 -0.95 26.51
C ARG A 307 8.69 -1.37 25.24
N ALA A 308 9.05 -0.79 24.09
CA ALA A 308 8.45 -1.19 22.81
C ALA A 308 8.75 -2.65 22.46
N GLY A 309 9.96 -3.13 22.77
CA GLY A 309 10.35 -4.53 22.54
C GLY A 309 9.62 -5.51 23.44
N ASP A 310 9.47 -5.19 24.72
CA ASP A 310 8.77 -6.01 25.70
C ASP A 310 7.28 -6.10 25.37
N ALA A 311 6.61 -4.96 25.14
CA ALA A 311 5.20 -4.92 24.76
C ALA A 311 4.93 -5.72 23.47
N LYS A 312 5.82 -5.60 22.46
CA LYS A 312 5.71 -6.35 21.20
C LYS A 312 5.84 -7.86 21.44
N ARG A 313 6.81 -8.27 22.26
CA ARG A 313 7.03 -9.68 22.59
C ARG A 313 5.85 -10.28 23.36
N ASP A 314 5.32 -9.56 24.32
CA ASP A 314 4.19 -10.00 25.15
C ASP A 314 2.93 -10.17 24.31
N LEU A 315 2.65 -9.23 23.40
CA LEU A 315 1.53 -9.35 22.45
C LEU A 315 1.68 -10.57 21.54
N GLU A 316 2.87 -10.78 20.96
CA GLU A 316 3.15 -11.91 20.08
C GLU A 316 3.14 -13.26 20.83
N GLU A 317 3.50 -13.30 22.12
CA GLU A 317 3.38 -14.51 22.96
C GLU A 317 1.91 -14.83 23.28
N LYS A 318 1.11 -13.83 23.71
CA LYS A 318 -0.33 -14.00 23.95
C LYS A 318 -1.05 -14.56 22.72
N GLN A 319 -0.68 -14.07 21.53
CA GLN A 319 -1.22 -14.61 20.28
C GLN A 319 -0.82 -16.07 20.08
N ARG A 320 0.44 -16.44 20.30
CA ARG A 320 0.94 -17.82 20.19
C ARG A 320 0.23 -18.75 21.19
N GLU A 321 -0.01 -18.30 22.41
CA GLU A 321 -0.76 -19.06 23.41
C GLU A 321 -2.22 -19.27 23.01
N SER A 322 -2.91 -18.21 22.55
CA SER A 322 -4.29 -18.33 22.06
C SER A 322 -4.42 -19.33 20.90
N LEU A 323 -3.46 -19.32 19.97
CA LEU A 323 -3.40 -20.28 18.87
C LEU A 323 -3.16 -21.72 19.34
N ARG A 324 -2.42 -21.93 20.43
CA ARG A 324 -2.24 -23.27 21.02
C ARG A 324 -3.52 -23.77 21.69
N GLN A 325 -4.30 -22.89 22.32
CA GLN A 325 -5.56 -23.26 22.98
C GLN A 325 -6.69 -23.59 21.99
N ARG A 326 -6.64 -23.04 20.77
CA ARG A 326 -7.65 -23.28 19.73
C ARG A 326 -7.41 -24.58 18.92
N LYS A 327 -6.29 -25.27 19.14
CA LYS A 327 -5.92 -26.52 18.46
C LYS A 327 -6.29 -27.74 19.31
#